data_AF-A0A1F5DEU5-F1
#
_entry.id   AF-A0A1F5DEU5-F1
#
_cell.length_a   1.000
_cell.length_b   1.000
_cell.length_c   1.000
_cell.angle_alpha   90.00
_cell.angle_beta   90.00
_cell.angle_gamma   90.00
#
_symmetry.space_group_name_H-M   'P 1'
#
loop_
_entity.id
_entity.type
_entity.pdbx_description
1 polymer ?
#
loop_
_entity_poly.entity_id
_entity_poly.type
_entity_poly.pdbx_seq_one_letter_code
_entity_poly.pdbx_strand_id
1 'polypeptide(L)'
;MTHGSIILFEKSFWILIMIIFLVIQYILLKFFFEKGNQRFVFSTWKFIRIEMSILAPLSFVMIFLLFQILIMWMRNDKIISLIEDQQSFAYYSLALRISEPIGYISEWLREMQIPLLYWGGHMATHLPGYPLMIHIAFQIFGEHSYSVMYLVSILSALTIFPIFWISNLIYGWRVAILSCILYSWIPSLTLNFPYMDLILGFFVCSSILLFLQSFRTQNTVMSLIGGLILSSCIFMSYVSASILVMVLIFTIFSGESKKIINLLFYFLGTVIPYVILETVIGWPIIQATLSAQRTNSWFYWHLHSLNPLVWNIGHSTLFFFMLIGLPVCIMFFISLIRSLRYFFHEHENSTFVLSFAAVLSITILFAKLELARVASFLIPIIVIMASGEIMKWKNENNLVTNLTLLIIAQFIVFLVHVSQVDLYSYMLGYPIV
;
A
#
# COMPACT_ATOMS: atom_id res chain seq x y z
N MET A 1 -13.93 21.06 -36.11
CA MET A 1 -13.64 19.72 -35.55
C MET A 1 -14.65 19.46 -34.45
N THR A 2 -15.42 18.38 -34.57
CA THR A 2 -16.46 18.04 -33.59
C THR A 2 -15.83 17.50 -32.31
N HIS A 3 -16.46 17.77 -31.16
CA HIS A 3 -15.96 17.40 -29.83
C HIS A 3 -15.51 15.92 -29.73
N GLY A 4 -16.15 15.02 -30.48
CA GLY A 4 -15.79 13.59 -30.53
C GLY A 4 -14.45 13.28 -31.22
N SER A 5 -13.99 14.10 -32.17
CA SER A 5 -12.69 13.90 -32.82
C SER A 5 -11.50 14.22 -31.90
N ILE A 6 -11.67 15.16 -30.98
CA ILE A 6 -10.68 15.53 -29.96
C ILE A 6 -10.55 14.39 -28.92
N ILE A 7 -11.68 13.84 -28.46
CA ILE A 7 -11.70 12.74 -27.48
C ILE A 7 -11.04 11.46 -28.04
N LEU A 8 -11.25 11.14 -29.32
CA LEU A 8 -10.61 9.99 -29.95
C LEU A 8 -9.10 10.20 -30.13
N PHE A 9 -8.67 11.38 -30.56
CA PHE A 9 -7.26 11.71 -30.72
C PHE A 9 -6.50 11.64 -29.38
N GLU A 10 -7.08 12.19 -28.31
CA GLU A 10 -6.54 12.08 -26.96
C GLU A 10 -6.36 10.61 -26.55
N LYS A 11 -7.41 9.79 -26.65
CA LYS A 11 -7.33 8.35 -26.31
C LYS A 11 -6.23 7.61 -27.06
N SER A 12 -6.07 7.86 -28.37
CA SER A 12 -5.03 7.23 -29.17
C SER A 12 -3.61 7.66 -28.76
N PHE A 13 -3.42 8.95 -28.45
CA PHE A 13 -2.15 9.46 -27.94
C PHE A 13 -1.77 8.84 -26.58
N TRP A 14 -2.74 8.60 -25.71
CA TRP A 14 -2.51 7.97 -24.40
C TRP A 14 -2.09 6.52 -24.49
N ILE A 15 -2.77 5.75 -25.33
CA ILE A 15 -2.40 4.36 -25.61
C ILE A 15 -0.94 4.31 -26.09
N LEU A 16 -0.52 5.26 -26.93
CA LEU A 16 0.87 5.35 -27.40
C LEU A 16 1.87 5.60 -26.26
N ILE A 17 1.61 6.56 -25.36
CA ILE A 17 2.50 6.84 -24.22
C ILE A 17 2.59 5.62 -23.29
N MET A 18 1.47 4.95 -23.01
CA MET A 18 1.47 3.75 -22.17
C MET A 18 2.26 2.60 -22.80
N ILE A 19 2.15 2.43 -24.13
CA ILE A 19 2.98 1.46 -24.88
C ILE A 19 4.47 1.80 -24.73
N ILE A 20 4.85 3.09 -24.79
CA ILE A 20 6.24 3.51 -24.59
C ILE A 20 6.73 3.10 -23.19
N PHE A 21 5.94 3.34 -22.13
CA PHE A 21 6.32 2.91 -20.77
C PHE A 21 6.46 1.39 -20.65
N LEU A 22 5.56 0.62 -21.26
CA LEU A 22 5.66 -0.84 -21.32
C LEU A 22 6.94 -1.31 -22.01
N VAL A 23 7.31 -0.67 -23.13
CA VAL A 23 8.54 -0.97 -23.86
C VAL A 23 9.77 -0.65 -23.00
N ILE A 24 9.82 0.51 -22.35
CA ILE A 24 10.92 0.90 -21.46
C ILE A 24 11.07 -0.11 -20.33
N GLN A 25 9.97 -0.49 -19.68
CA GLN A 25 10.02 -1.48 -18.60
C GLN A 25 10.44 -2.86 -19.09
N TYR A 26 10.01 -3.28 -20.28
CA TYR A 26 10.46 -4.54 -20.88
C TYR A 26 11.98 -4.54 -21.11
N ILE A 27 12.53 -3.42 -21.61
CA ILE A 27 13.98 -3.26 -21.80
C ILE A 27 14.72 -3.36 -20.46
N LEU A 28 14.21 -2.69 -19.42
CA LEU A 28 14.79 -2.75 -18.07
C LEU A 28 14.72 -4.16 -17.47
N LEU A 29 13.57 -4.83 -17.60
CA LEU A 29 13.38 -6.21 -17.15
C LEU A 29 14.43 -7.11 -17.79
N LYS A 30 14.57 -7.05 -19.11
CA LYS A 30 15.56 -7.85 -19.86
C LYS A 30 16.98 -7.54 -19.38
N PHE A 31 17.34 -6.27 -19.29
CA PHE A 31 18.65 -5.83 -18.81
C PHE A 31 18.98 -6.37 -17.41
N PHE A 32 18.07 -6.21 -16.45
CA PHE A 32 18.30 -6.62 -15.07
C PHE A 32 18.27 -8.15 -14.87
N PHE A 33 17.48 -8.89 -15.65
CA PHE A 33 17.49 -10.36 -15.65
C PHE A 33 18.78 -10.92 -16.25
N GLU A 34 19.23 -10.39 -17.38
CA GLU A 34 20.46 -10.82 -18.05
C GLU A 34 21.69 -10.55 -17.17
N LYS A 35 21.80 -9.34 -16.61
CA LYS A 35 22.89 -8.96 -15.70
C LYS A 35 22.87 -9.74 -14.39
N GLY A 36 21.69 -10.05 -13.85
CA GLY A 36 21.55 -10.84 -12.62
C GLY A 36 22.01 -12.30 -12.76
N ASN A 37 22.09 -12.84 -13.98
CA ASN A 37 22.47 -14.23 -14.25
C ASN A 37 23.96 -14.46 -14.53
N GLN A 38 24.74 -13.41 -14.80
CA GLN A 38 26.13 -13.57 -15.20
C GLN A 38 27.01 -13.88 -13.96
N ARG A 39 27.65 -15.06 -13.97
CA ARG A 39 28.70 -15.45 -13.01
C ARG A 39 29.99 -14.68 -13.34
N PHE A 40 30.21 -13.53 -12.70
CA PHE A 40 31.50 -12.82 -12.77
C PHE A 40 32.32 -13.00 -11.49
N VAL A 41 33.60 -12.61 -11.57
CA VAL A 41 34.58 -12.63 -10.49
C VAL A 41 34.07 -11.90 -9.23
N PHE A 42 34.31 -12.50 -8.07
CA PHE A 42 33.66 -12.19 -6.78
C PHE A 42 33.78 -10.73 -6.30
N SER A 43 34.88 -10.03 -6.63
CA SER A 43 35.16 -8.68 -6.11
C SER A 43 34.36 -7.58 -6.81
N THR A 44 34.24 -7.63 -8.14
CA THR A 44 33.41 -6.70 -8.93
C THR A 44 31.92 -6.96 -8.71
N TRP A 45 31.52 -8.20 -8.39
CA TRP A 45 30.11 -8.55 -8.19
C TRP A 45 29.47 -7.91 -6.96
N LYS A 46 30.22 -7.70 -5.87
CA LYS A 46 29.69 -7.03 -4.67
C LYS A 46 29.29 -5.59 -4.97
N PHE A 47 30.12 -4.87 -5.72
CA PHE A 47 29.86 -3.48 -6.12
C PHE A 47 28.68 -3.40 -7.10
N ILE A 48 28.69 -4.20 -8.16
CA ILE A 48 27.60 -4.27 -9.15
C ILE A 48 26.27 -4.64 -8.47
N ARG A 49 26.27 -5.59 -7.53
CA ARG A 49 25.05 -5.98 -6.81
C ARG A 49 24.50 -4.85 -5.94
N ILE A 50 25.37 -4.09 -5.28
CA ILE A 50 24.96 -2.92 -4.49
C ILE A 50 24.37 -1.86 -5.40
N GLU A 51 25.05 -1.51 -6.49
CA GLU A 51 24.54 -0.55 -7.47
C GLU A 51 23.19 -1.00 -8.03
N MET A 52 23.09 -2.25 -8.47
CA MET A 52 21.85 -2.80 -9.00
C MET A 52 20.74 -2.76 -7.96
N SER A 53 21.02 -3.03 -6.69
CA SER A 53 20.01 -3.02 -5.61
C SER A 53 19.41 -1.63 -5.35
N ILE A 54 20.05 -0.58 -5.84
CA ILE A 54 19.55 0.80 -5.80
C ILE A 54 18.95 1.17 -7.17
N LEU A 55 19.69 0.92 -8.25
CA LEU A 55 19.31 1.28 -9.62
C LEU A 55 18.02 0.60 -10.08
N ALA A 56 17.84 -0.68 -9.74
CA ALA A 56 16.63 -1.42 -10.12
C ALA A 56 15.36 -0.80 -9.52
N PRO A 57 15.18 -0.73 -8.18
CA PRO A 57 13.99 -0.08 -7.62
C PRO A 57 13.88 1.39 -8.04
N LEU A 58 14.97 2.16 -8.11
CA LEU A 58 14.93 3.56 -8.54
C LEU A 58 14.38 3.72 -9.96
N SER A 59 14.79 2.87 -10.90
CA SER A 59 14.28 2.92 -12.29
C SER A 59 12.76 2.71 -12.35
N PHE A 60 12.23 1.77 -11.56
CA PHE A 60 10.79 1.53 -11.48
C PHE A 60 10.04 2.63 -10.74
N VAL A 61 10.64 3.22 -9.69
CA VAL A 61 10.12 4.43 -9.01
C VAL A 61 9.96 5.57 -10.01
N MET A 62 10.98 5.85 -10.83
CA MET A 62 10.92 6.93 -11.81
C MET A 62 9.83 6.69 -12.86
N ILE A 63 9.68 5.46 -13.35
CA ILE A 63 8.63 5.12 -14.30
C ILE A 63 7.24 5.28 -13.68
N PHE A 64 7.06 4.80 -12.45
CA PHE A 64 5.79 4.90 -11.75
C PHE A 64 5.42 6.35 -11.43
N LEU A 65 6.39 7.18 -11.02
CA LEU A 65 6.18 8.62 -10.83
C LEU A 65 5.81 9.34 -12.13
N LEU A 66 6.53 9.07 -13.21
CA LEU A 66 6.22 9.65 -14.51
C LEU A 66 4.80 9.30 -14.96
N PHE A 67 4.38 8.05 -14.71
CA PHE A 67 3.03 7.61 -14.98
C PHE A 67 1.99 8.36 -14.12
N GLN A 68 2.22 8.50 -12.82
CA GLN A 68 1.32 9.26 -11.94
C GLN A 68 1.24 10.73 -12.32
N ILE A 69 2.36 11.39 -12.61
CA ILE A 69 2.41 12.79 -13.06
C ILE A 69 1.61 12.95 -14.36
N LEU A 70 1.73 11.98 -15.27
CA LEU A 70 0.94 11.98 -16.51
C LEU A 70 -0.56 11.92 -16.20
N ILE A 71 -0.98 11.02 -15.30
CA ILE A 71 -2.38 10.89 -14.88
C ILE A 71 -2.88 12.17 -14.20
N MET A 72 -2.05 12.81 -13.38
CA MET A 72 -2.35 14.10 -12.76
C MET A 72 -2.65 15.16 -13.82
N TRP A 73 -1.76 15.29 -14.79
CA TRP A 73 -1.90 16.27 -15.86
C TRP A 73 -3.15 16.00 -16.71
N MET A 74 -3.43 14.73 -16.99
CA MET A 74 -4.61 14.30 -17.76
C MET A 74 -5.94 14.59 -17.08
N ARG A 75 -5.98 14.48 -15.76
CA ARG A 75 -7.24 14.49 -14.99
C ARG A 75 -7.38 15.75 -14.15
N ASN A 76 -6.64 16.80 -14.47
CA ASN A 76 -6.45 17.95 -13.59
C ASN A 76 -7.76 18.48 -12.98
N ASP A 77 -8.76 18.76 -13.83
CA ASP A 77 -10.05 19.29 -13.38
C ASP A 77 -10.83 18.31 -12.49
N LYS A 78 -10.78 17.00 -12.80
CA LYS A 78 -11.43 15.96 -12.00
C LYS A 78 -10.71 15.75 -10.66
N ILE A 79 -9.38 15.73 -10.66
CA ILE A 79 -8.61 15.51 -9.44
C ILE A 79 -8.78 16.69 -8.48
N ILE A 80 -8.80 17.92 -8.99
CA ILE A 80 -9.11 19.11 -8.19
C ILE A 80 -10.49 18.94 -7.54
N SER A 81 -11.51 18.56 -8.31
CA SER A 81 -12.86 18.35 -7.76
C SER A 81 -12.95 17.24 -6.70
N LEU A 82 -12.07 16.24 -6.77
CA LEU A 82 -11.96 15.14 -5.78
C LEU A 82 -11.20 15.54 -4.51
N ILE A 83 -10.22 16.43 -4.64
CA ILE A 83 -9.53 17.04 -3.49
C ILE A 83 -10.49 17.99 -2.77
N GLU A 84 -11.30 18.69 -3.54
CA GLU A 84 -12.36 19.57 -3.06
C GLU A 84 -13.63 18.82 -2.64
N ASP A 85 -13.71 17.49 -2.85
CA ASP A 85 -14.84 16.66 -2.41
C ASP A 85 -15.08 16.84 -0.92
N GLN A 86 -16.34 16.85 -0.48
CA GLN A 86 -16.69 17.21 0.90
C GLN A 86 -16.02 16.30 1.96
N GLN A 87 -15.79 15.02 1.66
CA GLN A 87 -15.09 14.11 2.57
C GLN A 87 -13.59 14.40 2.63
N SER A 88 -12.97 14.59 1.46
CA SER A 88 -11.58 15.03 1.34
C SER A 88 -11.38 16.38 2.04
N PHE A 89 -12.24 17.36 1.75
CA PHE A 89 -12.21 18.72 2.28
C PHE A 89 -12.16 18.77 3.81
N ALA A 90 -12.77 17.80 4.51
CA ALA A 90 -12.65 17.70 5.96
C ALA A 90 -11.19 17.54 6.42
N TYR A 91 -10.41 16.67 5.77
CA TYR A 91 -8.99 16.50 6.09
C TYR A 91 -8.14 17.70 5.68
N TYR A 92 -8.38 18.26 4.48
CA TYR A 92 -7.63 19.42 3.99
C TYR A 92 -7.90 20.68 4.82
N SER A 93 -9.17 20.98 5.10
CA SER A 93 -9.56 22.14 5.90
C SER A 93 -9.05 22.06 7.33
N LEU A 94 -8.99 20.86 7.91
CA LEU A 94 -8.38 20.66 9.21
C LEU A 94 -6.87 20.86 9.16
N ALA A 95 -6.18 20.29 8.16
CA ALA A 95 -4.74 20.42 8.02
C ALA A 95 -4.28 21.89 7.86
N LEU A 96 -5.07 22.72 7.17
CA LEU A 96 -4.83 24.17 7.05
C LEU A 96 -4.99 24.92 8.39
N ARG A 97 -5.75 24.37 9.34
CA ARG A 97 -5.96 24.96 10.67
C ARG A 97 -4.93 24.53 11.70
N ILE A 98 -4.11 23.53 11.38
CA ILE A 98 -3.03 23.07 12.26
C ILE A 98 -1.96 24.15 12.29
N SER A 99 -1.98 24.98 13.34
CA SER A 99 -0.92 25.93 13.66
C SER A 99 0.18 25.28 14.51
N GLU A 100 -0.21 24.39 15.43
CA GLU A 100 0.68 23.63 16.29
C GLU A 100 0.26 22.14 16.29
N PRO A 101 1.11 21.22 15.80
CA PRO A 101 0.79 19.78 15.74
C PRO A 101 0.40 19.16 17.08
N ILE A 102 1.05 19.55 18.17
CA ILE A 102 0.77 19.02 19.52
C ILE A 102 -0.59 19.52 20.00
N GLY A 103 -0.87 20.82 19.83
CA GLY A 103 -2.18 21.41 20.12
C GLY A 103 -3.31 20.72 19.37
N TYR A 104 -3.11 20.45 18.08
CA TYR A 104 -4.06 19.70 17.25
C TYR A 104 -4.32 18.27 17.78
N ILE A 105 -3.26 17.50 18.12
CA ILE A 105 -3.44 16.16 18.68
C ILE A 105 -4.19 16.24 20.02
N SER A 106 -3.88 17.23 20.86
CA SER A 106 -4.58 17.43 22.13
C SER A 106 -6.08 17.73 21.93
N GLU A 107 -6.41 18.57 20.95
CA GLU A 107 -7.80 18.90 20.61
C GLU A 107 -8.54 17.66 20.09
N TRP A 108 -7.93 16.94 19.15
CA TRP A 108 -8.47 15.68 18.63
C TRP A 108 -8.73 14.66 19.74
N LEU A 109 -7.80 14.50 20.68
CA LEU A 109 -7.94 13.56 21.81
C LEU A 109 -9.09 13.92 22.75
N ARG A 110 -9.27 15.22 23.02
CA ARG A 110 -10.37 15.72 23.85
C ARG A 110 -11.72 15.50 23.16
N GLU A 111 -11.79 15.75 21.85
CA GLU A 111 -13.04 15.80 21.10
C GLU A 111 -13.53 14.43 20.64
N MET A 112 -12.63 13.48 20.40
CA MET A 112 -12.99 12.09 20.08
C MET A 112 -13.75 11.35 21.18
N GLN A 113 -13.74 11.89 22.39
CA GLN A 113 -14.54 11.40 23.51
C GLN A 113 -16.00 11.86 23.43
N ILE A 114 -16.35 12.73 22.47
CA ILE A 114 -17.67 13.32 22.30
C ILE A 114 -18.18 13.07 20.86
N PRO A 115 -18.63 11.84 20.54
CA PRO A 115 -18.82 11.36 19.16
C PRO A 115 -19.81 12.14 18.30
N LEU A 116 -20.74 12.89 18.90
CA LEU A 116 -21.89 13.50 18.22
C LEU A 116 -21.71 14.97 17.86
N LEU A 117 -20.64 15.63 18.31
CA LEU A 117 -20.49 17.09 18.23
C LEU A 117 -19.56 17.59 17.11
N TYR A 118 -18.86 16.71 16.38
CA TYR A 118 -17.86 17.14 15.40
C TYR A 118 -18.17 16.78 13.93
N TRP A 119 -18.22 17.83 13.11
CA TRP A 119 -17.90 17.90 11.67
C TRP A 119 -18.20 16.64 10.84
N GLY A 120 -19.48 16.32 10.69
CA GLY A 120 -19.97 15.42 9.63
C GLY A 120 -19.63 13.93 9.81
N GLY A 121 -19.33 13.47 11.03
CA GLY A 121 -19.13 12.05 11.36
C GLY A 121 -17.85 11.42 10.81
N HIS A 122 -17.33 11.90 9.68
CA HIS A 122 -16.13 11.36 9.03
C HIS A 122 -14.89 11.58 9.90
N MET A 123 -14.69 12.78 10.46
CA MET A 123 -13.53 13.02 11.31
C MET A 123 -13.55 12.20 12.61
N ALA A 124 -14.73 11.81 13.11
CA ALA A 124 -14.90 11.01 14.33
C ALA A 124 -14.55 9.52 14.15
N THR A 125 -14.30 9.06 12.92
CA THR A 125 -13.97 7.67 12.60
C THR A 125 -12.49 7.45 12.24
N HIS A 126 -11.70 8.52 12.11
CA HIS A 126 -10.30 8.46 11.66
C HIS A 126 -9.32 9.03 12.69
N LEU A 127 -8.09 8.51 12.64
CA LEU A 127 -7.00 8.95 13.48
C LEU A 127 -6.39 10.27 12.99
N PRO A 128 -5.68 11.01 13.86
CA PRO A 128 -5.21 12.35 13.52
C PRO A 128 -4.01 12.35 12.56
N GLY A 129 -3.47 11.18 12.20
CA GLY A 129 -2.28 11.07 11.34
C GLY A 129 -2.48 11.58 9.92
N TYR A 130 -3.65 11.38 9.29
CA TYR A 130 -3.85 11.87 7.91
C TYR A 130 -3.82 13.41 7.81
N PRO A 131 -4.58 14.17 8.62
CA PRO A 131 -4.44 15.63 8.68
C PRO A 131 -3.01 16.11 8.93
N LEU A 132 -2.27 15.44 9.81
CA LEU A 132 -0.87 15.80 10.08
C LEU A 132 0.03 15.54 8.87
N MET A 133 -0.17 14.43 8.15
CA MET A 133 0.56 14.17 6.92
C MET A 133 0.23 15.18 5.82
N ILE A 134 -1.03 15.60 5.70
CA ILE A 134 -1.43 16.68 4.77
C ILE A 134 -0.78 18.00 5.19
N HIS A 135 -0.77 18.33 6.47
CA HIS A 135 -0.11 19.52 6.98
C HIS A 135 1.39 19.51 6.65
N ILE A 136 2.07 18.37 6.83
CA ILE A 136 3.48 18.19 6.40
C ILE A 136 3.62 18.41 4.89
N ALA A 137 2.67 17.92 4.08
CA ALA A 137 2.66 18.17 2.64
C ALA A 137 2.60 19.66 2.33
N PHE A 138 1.76 20.42 3.05
CA PHE A 138 1.67 21.88 2.89
C PHE A 138 2.96 22.60 3.28
N GLN A 139 3.64 22.16 4.34
CA GLN A 139 4.93 22.73 4.74
C GLN A 139 6.04 22.47 3.72
N ILE A 140 6.03 21.31 3.05
CA ILE A 140 7.07 20.93 2.08
C ILE A 140 6.80 21.53 0.69
N PHE A 141 5.56 21.49 0.22
CA PHE A 141 5.20 21.80 -1.16
C PHE A 141 4.37 23.08 -1.33
N GLY A 142 3.94 23.73 -0.23
CA GLY A 142 3.09 24.92 -0.23
C GLY A 142 1.62 24.62 0.09
N GLU A 143 0.85 25.66 0.43
CA GLU A 143 -0.57 25.54 0.82
C GLU A 143 -1.50 25.52 -0.41
N HIS A 144 -1.47 24.42 -1.17
CA HIS A 144 -2.38 24.21 -2.31
C HIS A 144 -2.78 22.75 -2.47
N SER A 145 -3.88 22.49 -3.19
CA SER A 145 -4.44 21.14 -3.41
C SER A 145 -3.43 20.13 -3.96
N TYR A 146 -2.50 20.56 -4.81
CA TYR A 146 -1.48 19.68 -5.40
C TYR A 146 -0.45 19.12 -4.40
N SER A 147 -0.30 19.71 -3.22
CA SER A 147 0.74 19.32 -2.26
C SER A 147 0.53 17.89 -1.76
N VAL A 148 -0.72 17.52 -1.53
CA VAL A 148 -1.06 16.16 -1.13
C VAL A 148 -0.86 15.18 -2.28
N MET A 149 -1.19 15.58 -3.51
CA MET A 149 -0.91 14.75 -4.68
C MET A 149 0.58 14.46 -4.82
N TYR A 150 1.44 15.47 -4.67
CA TYR A 150 2.89 15.28 -4.72
C TYR A 150 3.39 14.35 -3.62
N LEU A 151 2.93 14.54 -2.38
CA LEU A 151 3.29 13.65 -1.27
C LEU A 151 2.85 12.20 -1.54
N VAL A 152 1.60 12.00 -1.95
CA VAL A 152 1.04 10.68 -2.26
C VAL A 152 1.78 10.03 -3.41
N SER A 153 2.07 10.76 -4.49
CA SER A 153 2.85 10.25 -5.62
C SER A 153 4.23 9.78 -5.19
N ILE A 154 4.97 10.64 -4.46
CA ILE A 154 6.32 10.34 -4.00
C ILE A 154 6.32 9.12 -3.08
N LEU A 155 5.49 9.10 -2.04
CA LEU A 155 5.49 8.01 -1.07
C LEU A 155 4.96 6.70 -1.67
N SER A 156 3.90 6.74 -2.47
CA SER A 156 3.39 5.53 -3.14
C SER A 156 4.45 4.93 -4.08
N ALA A 157 5.16 5.77 -4.85
CA ALA A 157 6.27 5.32 -5.68
C ALA A 157 7.42 4.73 -4.85
N LEU A 158 7.82 5.40 -3.77
CA LEU A 158 8.88 4.95 -2.89
C LEU A 158 8.57 3.59 -2.24
N THR A 159 7.32 3.13 -2.19
CA THR A 159 6.93 1.77 -1.77
C THR A 159 7.66 0.67 -2.56
N ILE A 160 8.09 0.95 -3.80
CA ILE A 160 8.87 0.03 -4.63
C ILE A 160 10.18 -0.38 -3.95
N PHE A 161 10.82 0.52 -3.19
CA PHE A 161 12.06 0.19 -2.46
C PHE A 161 11.86 -0.93 -1.43
N PRO A 162 10.97 -0.80 -0.43
CA PRO A 162 10.77 -1.87 0.52
C PRO A 162 10.18 -3.13 -0.12
N ILE A 163 9.34 -3.02 -1.17
CA ILE A 163 8.89 -4.19 -1.96
C ILE A 163 10.11 -4.96 -2.50
N PHE A 164 11.01 -4.26 -3.17
CA PHE A 164 12.21 -4.86 -3.77
C PHE A 164 13.01 -5.63 -2.72
N TRP A 165 13.28 -5.00 -1.58
CA TRP A 165 14.10 -5.62 -0.53
C TRP A 165 13.39 -6.77 0.18
N ILE A 166 12.09 -6.66 0.48
CA ILE A 166 11.32 -7.77 1.07
C ILE A 166 11.32 -8.97 0.11
N SER A 167 10.99 -8.76 -1.18
CA SER A 167 11.02 -9.82 -2.18
C SER A 167 12.38 -10.46 -2.32
N ASN A 168 13.45 -9.65 -2.34
CA ASN A 168 14.82 -10.16 -2.45
C ASN A 168 15.23 -10.96 -1.21
N LEU A 169 14.80 -10.54 -0.02
CA LEU A 169 15.06 -11.29 1.21
C LEU A 169 14.38 -12.66 1.16
N ILE A 170 13.09 -12.71 0.81
CA ILE A 170 12.27 -13.92 0.94
C ILE A 170 12.49 -14.87 -0.25
N TYR A 171 12.40 -14.35 -1.47
CA TYR A 171 12.36 -15.15 -2.70
C TYR A 171 13.57 -14.94 -3.62
N GLY A 172 14.42 -13.94 -3.33
CA GLY A 172 15.60 -13.61 -4.13
C GLY A 172 15.36 -12.58 -5.22
N TRP A 173 16.47 -12.21 -5.87
CA TRP A 173 16.59 -11.05 -6.76
C TRP A 173 15.61 -11.03 -7.95
N ARG A 174 15.42 -12.17 -8.63
CA ARG A 174 14.52 -12.24 -9.80
C ARG A 174 13.08 -11.91 -9.41
N VAL A 175 12.65 -12.39 -8.24
CA VAL A 175 11.30 -12.09 -7.71
C VAL A 175 11.20 -10.62 -7.32
N ALA A 176 12.26 -10.02 -6.78
CA ALA A 176 12.29 -8.60 -6.45
C ALA A 176 12.06 -7.67 -7.66
N ILE A 177 12.75 -7.93 -8.76
CA ILE A 177 12.52 -7.17 -10.01
C ILE A 177 11.07 -7.34 -10.47
N LEU A 178 10.58 -8.58 -10.48
CA LEU A 178 9.23 -8.88 -10.91
C LEU A 178 8.18 -8.17 -10.04
N SER A 179 8.36 -8.14 -8.72
CA SER A 179 7.47 -7.43 -7.81
C SER A 179 7.42 -5.94 -8.09
N CYS A 180 8.54 -5.31 -8.41
CA CYS A 180 8.58 -3.88 -8.76
C CYS A 180 7.76 -3.58 -10.02
N ILE A 181 7.87 -4.44 -11.03
CA ILE A 181 7.14 -4.29 -12.29
C ILE A 181 5.65 -4.47 -12.06
N LEU A 182 5.25 -5.59 -11.42
CA LEU A 182 3.84 -5.86 -11.18
C LEU A 182 3.20 -4.78 -10.31
N TYR A 183 3.92 -4.27 -9.30
CA TYR A 183 3.44 -3.17 -8.48
C TYR A 183 3.19 -1.90 -9.27
N SER A 184 4.06 -1.58 -10.22
CA SER A 184 3.94 -0.38 -11.06
C SER A 184 2.71 -0.38 -11.98
N TRP A 185 2.05 -1.52 -12.16
CA TRP A 185 0.87 -1.69 -13.05
C TRP A 185 -0.42 -2.07 -12.32
N ILE A 186 -0.47 -1.91 -11.00
CA ILE A 186 -1.69 -2.25 -10.27
C ILE A 186 -2.75 -1.19 -10.54
N PRO A 187 -3.95 -1.57 -11.02
CA PRO A 187 -5.00 -0.62 -11.35
C PRO A 187 -5.39 0.29 -10.18
N SER A 188 -5.52 -0.29 -8.99
CA SER A 188 -5.91 0.44 -7.79
C SER A 188 -4.98 1.60 -7.44
N LEU A 189 -3.68 1.51 -7.70
CA LEU A 189 -2.73 2.58 -7.36
C LEU A 189 -2.93 3.83 -8.23
N THR A 190 -3.53 3.65 -9.40
CA THR A 190 -3.88 4.73 -10.33
C THR A 190 -5.30 5.23 -10.10
N LEU A 191 -6.24 4.30 -9.88
CA LEU A 191 -7.66 4.61 -9.68
C LEU A 191 -7.94 5.25 -8.32
N ASN A 192 -7.15 4.87 -7.30
CA ASN A 192 -7.24 5.46 -5.96
C ASN A 192 -6.31 6.66 -5.80
N PHE A 193 -5.71 7.17 -6.87
CA PHE A 193 -4.89 8.37 -6.77
C PHE A 193 -5.78 9.63 -6.79
N PRO A 194 -5.64 10.62 -5.88
CA PRO A 194 -4.58 10.83 -4.89
C PRO A 194 -4.99 10.53 -3.44
N TYR A 195 -5.71 9.44 -3.16
CA TYR A 195 -6.12 9.10 -1.79
C TYR A 195 -4.90 8.81 -0.90
N MET A 196 -4.95 9.31 0.34
CA MET A 196 -3.87 9.18 1.32
C MET A 196 -3.58 7.72 1.70
N ASP A 197 -4.53 6.80 1.54
CA ASP A 197 -4.34 5.37 1.83
C ASP A 197 -3.16 4.74 1.06
N LEU A 198 -2.82 5.29 -0.10
CA LEU A 198 -1.70 4.82 -0.92
C LEU A 198 -0.33 4.98 -0.23
N ILE A 199 -0.18 5.96 0.66
CA ILE A 199 1.10 6.17 1.38
C ILE A 199 1.33 5.10 2.45
N LEU A 200 0.27 4.46 2.95
CA LEU A 200 0.37 3.43 3.97
C LEU A 200 1.21 2.24 3.47
N GLY A 201 1.17 1.94 2.16
CA GLY A 201 2.00 0.90 1.56
C GLY A 201 3.48 1.08 1.87
N PHE A 202 3.98 2.32 1.79
CA PHE A 202 5.38 2.65 2.10
C PHE A 202 5.72 2.37 3.56
N PHE A 203 4.91 2.86 4.49
CA PHE A 203 5.15 2.69 5.93
C PHE A 203 5.04 1.22 6.34
N VAL A 204 4.00 0.50 5.89
CA VAL A 204 3.81 -0.92 6.19
C VAL A 204 4.97 -1.75 5.64
N CYS A 205 5.34 -1.57 4.38
CA CYS A 205 6.43 -2.34 3.79
C CYS A 205 7.78 -1.98 4.43
N SER A 206 8.04 -0.71 4.73
CA SER A 206 9.28 -0.32 5.42
C SER A 206 9.36 -0.92 6.82
N SER A 207 8.24 -0.93 7.55
CA SER A 207 8.16 -1.55 8.86
C SER A 207 8.42 -3.07 8.81
N ILE A 208 7.76 -3.78 7.90
CA ILE A 208 7.97 -5.22 7.68
C ILE A 208 9.41 -5.50 7.24
N LEU A 209 9.96 -4.70 6.33
CA LEU A 209 11.34 -4.85 5.87
C LEU A 209 12.32 -4.75 7.04
N LEU A 210 12.21 -3.70 7.86
CA LEU A 210 13.08 -3.52 9.02
C LEU A 210 12.90 -4.65 10.03
N PHE A 211 11.67 -5.12 10.24
CA PHE A 211 11.43 -6.29 11.07
C PHE A 211 12.14 -7.53 10.52
N LEU A 212 11.93 -7.90 9.25
CA LEU A 212 12.57 -9.07 8.62
C LEU A 212 14.10 -8.96 8.60
N GLN A 213 14.64 -7.77 8.34
CA GLN A 213 16.07 -7.51 8.38
C GLN A 213 16.61 -7.67 9.81
N SER A 214 15.91 -7.12 10.80
CA SER A 214 16.23 -7.31 12.21
C SER A 214 16.22 -8.78 12.60
N PHE A 215 15.29 -9.55 12.05
CA PHE A 215 15.10 -10.97 12.30
C PHE A 215 16.28 -11.81 11.82
N ARG A 216 16.88 -11.44 10.68
CA ARG A 216 18.06 -12.11 10.11
C ARG A 216 19.37 -11.66 10.74
N THR A 217 19.47 -10.39 11.13
CA THR A 217 20.71 -9.80 11.67
C THR A 217 20.76 -9.78 13.20
N GLN A 218 19.67 -10.16 13.87
CA GLN A 218 19.46 -10.02 15.32
C GLN A 218 19.64 -8.57 15.83
N ASN A 219 19.43 -7.57 14.97
CA ASN A 219 19.58 -6.16 15.31
C ASN A 219 18.29 -5.59 15.93
N THR A 220 18.25 -5.50 17.26
CA THR A 220 17.08 -5.00 17.99
C THR A 220 16.72 -3.55 17.66
N VAL A 221 17.70 -2.71 17.32
CA VAL A 221 17.47 -1.30 16.94
C VAL A 221 16.67 -1.22 15.64
N MET A 222 16.99 -2.05 14.64
CA MET A 222 16.18 -2.13 13.42
C MET A 222 14.74 -2.56 13.72
N SER A 223 14.55 -3.50 14.66
CA SER A 223 13.21 -3.90 15.10
C SER A 223 12.45 -2.75 15.76
N LEU A 224 13.11 -2.02 16.66
CA LEU A 224 12.53 -0.85 17.32
C LEU A 224 12.10 0.22 16.32
N ILE A 225 12.98 0.56 15.35
CA ILE A 225 12.66 1.52 14.28
C ILE A 225 11.51 1.00 13.41
N GLY A 226 11.50 -0.29 13.07
CA GLY A 226 10.36 -0.91 12.37
C GLY A 226 9.05 -0.74 13.12
N GLY A 227 9.06 -0.92 14.44
CA GLY A 227 7.91 -0.68 15.31
C GLY A 227 7.48 0.80 15.33
N LEU A 228 8.42 1.73 15.41
CA LEU A 228 8.12 3.18 15.35
C LEU A 228 7.46 3.57 14.03
N ILE A 229 7.95 3.04 12.91
CA ILE A 229 7.32 3.24 11.59
C ILE A 229 5.91 2.65 11.56
N LEU A 230 5.69 1.47 12.17
CA LEU A 230 4.35 0.90 12.30
C LEU A 230 3.44 1.79 13.15
N SER A 231 3.96 2.36 14.24
CA SER A 231 3.21 3.30 15.09
C SER A 231 2.70 4.50 14.28
N SER A 232 3.54 5.09 13.43
CA SER A 232 3.12 6.16 12.51
C SER A 232 2.02 5.68 11.54
N CYS A 233 2.12 4.44 11.05
CA CYS A 233 1.10 3.85 10.19
C CYS A 233 -0.23 3.62 10.92
N ILE A 234 -0.18 3.09 12.14
CA ILE A 234 -1.37 2.92 12.99
C ILE A 234 -1.98 4.27 13.25
N PHE A 235 -1.19 5.31 13.54
CA PHE A 235 -1.66 6.68 13.74
C PHE A 235 -2.37 7.30 12.53
N MET A 236 -2.23 6.72 11.33
CA MET A 236 -3.02 7.09 10.15
C MET A 236 -4.25 6.19 9.98
N SER A 237 -4.09 4.87 10.18
CA SER A 237 -5.16 3.88 10.00
C SER A 237 -5.04 2.71 10.97
N TYR A 238 -6.08 2.51 11.80
CA TYR A 238 -6.16 1.41 12.78
C TYR A 238 -5.94 0.02 12.16
N VAL A 239 -6.37 -0.18 10.92
CA VAL A 239 -6.31 -1.48 10.23
C VAL A 239 -4.86 -1.93 10.03
N SER A 240 -3.89 -0.99 9.97
CA SER A 240 -2.47 -1.33 9.89
C SER A 240 -1.94 -2.04 11.15
N ALA A 241 -2.62 -1.96 12.29
CA ALA A 241 -2.26 -2.73 13.48
C ALA A 241 -2.33 -4.25 13.24
N SER A 242 -3.07 -4.70 12.23
CA SER A 242 -3.10 -6.10 11.78
C SER A 242 -1.71 -6.63 11.39
N ILE A 243 -0.75 -5.77 11.03
CA ILE A 243 0.64 -6.16 10.74
C ILE A 243 1.34 -6.78 11.97
N LEU A 244 0.94 -6.41 13.19
CA LEU A 244 1.44 -7.04 14.41
C LEU A 244 1.14 -8.55 14.43
N VAL A 245 0.00 -8.96 13.86
CA VAL A 245 -0.37 -10.37 13.73
C VAL A 245 0.56 -11.08 12.75
N MET A 246 0.92 -10.43 11.64
CA MET A 246 1.89 -10.97 10.68
C MET A 246 3.20 -11.30 11.36
N VAL A 247 3.76 -10.30 12.06
CA VAL A 247 5.06 -10.34 12.70
C VAL A 247 5.08 -11.36 13.85
N LEU A 248 3.98 -11.45 14.61
CA LEU A 248 3.79 -12.45 15.65
C LEU A 248 3.78 -13.88 15.08
N ILE A 249 2.91 -14.16 14.10
CA ILE A 249 2.81 -15.48 13.46
C ILE A 249 4.16 -15.85 12.84
N PHE A 250 4.77 -14.92 12.09
CA PHE A 250 6.06 -15.16 11.45
C PHE A 250 7.15 -15.52 12.46
N THR A 251 7.18 -14.84 13.61
CA THR A 251 8.14 -15.14 14.69
C THR A 251 7.89 -16.53 15.29
N ILE A 252 6.65 -16.83 15.66
CA ILE A 252 6.28 -18.11 16.30
C ILE A 252 6.64 -19.30 15.40
N PHE A 253 6.26 -19.23 14.12
CA PHE A 253 6.49 -20.32 13.17
C PHE A 253 7.92 -20.38 12.62
N SER A 254 8.78 -19.42 12.98
CA SER A 254 10.21 -19.53 12.66
C SER A 254 10.98 -20.48 13.58
N GLY A 255 10.40 -20.87 14.73
CA GLY A 255 11.01 -21.80 15.69
C GLY A 255 12.22 -21.26 16.48
N GLU A 256 12.66 -20.03 16.25
CA GLU A 256 13.87 -19.49 16.86
C GLU A 256 13.57 -18.59 18.08
N SER A 257 13.69 -19.15 19.29
CA SER A 257 13.44 -18.44 20.56
C SER A 257 14.24 -17.15 20.72
N LYS A 258 15.46 -17.09 20.18
CA LYS A 258 16.32 -15.89 20.19
C LYS A 258 15.65 -14.69 19.48
N LYS A 259 14.74 -14.95 18.54
CA LYS A 259 14.05 -13.90 17.76
C LYS A 259 12.86 -13.26 18.49
N ILE A 260 12.47 -13.81 19.64
CA ILE A 260 11.44 -13.21 20.51
C ILE A 260 11.88 -11.83 20.99
N ILE A 261 13.19 -11.60 21.21
CA ILE A 261 13.71 -10.30 21.63
C ILE A 261 13.42 -9.24 20.56
N ASN A 262 13.69 -9.54 19.28
CA ASN A 262 13.35 -8.63 18.18
C ASN A 262 11.86 -8.30 18.14
N LEU A 263 11.01 -9.32 18.29
CA LEU A 263 9.56 -9.13 18.37
C LEU A 263 9.18 -8.17 19.52
N LEU A 264 9.76 -8.33 20.71
CA LEU A 264 9.52 -7.44 21.84
C LEU A 264 9.95 -6.00 21.55
N PHE A 265 11.13 -5.78 20.94
CA PHE A 265 11.57 -4.43 20.56
C PHE A 265 10.69 -3.82 19.46
N TYR A 266 10.19 -4.62 18.53
CA TYR A 266 9.24 -4.18 17.51
C TYR A 266 7.89 -3.74 18.15
N PHE A 267 7.36 -4.54 19.08
CA PHE A 267 6.17 -4.15 19.87
C PHE A 267 6.43 -2.89 20.68
N LEU A 268 7.57 -2.81 21.35
CA LEU A 268 7.96 -1.65 22.14
C LEU A 268 8.01 -0.39 21.26
N GLY A 269 8.63 -0.46 20.09
CA GLY A 269 8.65 0.65 19.13
C GLY A 269 7.27 1.05 18.65
N THR A 270 6.35 0.09 18.53
CA THR A 270 4.96 0.37 18.15
C THR A 270 4.20 1.11 19.24
N VAL A 271 4.44 0.76 20.52
CA VAL A 271 3.70 1.26 21.69
C VAL A 271 4.27 2.56 22.26
N ILE A 272 5.60 2.76 22.22
CA ILE A 272 6.28 3.92 22.82
C ILE A 272 5.64 5.26 22.42
N PRO A 273 5.37 5.56 21.13
CA PRO A 273 4.81 6.86 20.76
C PRO A 273 3.46 7.14 21.42
N TYR A 274 2.62 6.12 21.56
CA TYR A 274 1.34 6.25 22.25
C TYR A 274 1.50 6.51 23.75
N VAL A 275 2.43 5.82 24.41
CA VAL A 275 2.73 6.07 25.83
C VAL A 275 3.27 7.48 26.05
N ILE A 276 4.15 7.96 25.16
CA ILE A 276 4.67 9.33 25.21
C ILE A 276 3.54 10.34 25.02
N LEU A 277 2.69 10.17 24.01
CA LEU A 277 1.59 11.08 23.76
C LEU A 277 0.59 11.09 24.94
N GLU A 278 0.27 9.95 25.54
CA GLU A 278 -0.63 9.86 26.69
C GLU A 278 -0.04 10.55 27.93
N THR A 279 1.26 10.37 28.18
CA THR A 279 1.95 11.00 29.32
C THR A 279 2.19 12.50 29.15
N VAL A 280 2.47 12.96 27.93
CA VAL A 280 2.71 14.38 27.64
C VAL A 280 1.42 15.18 27.55
N ILE A 281 0.40 14.65 26.88
CA ILE A 281 -0.85 15.38 26.60
C ILE A 281 -1.86 15.17 27.73
N GLY A 282 -1.71 14.10 28.53
CA GLY A 282 -2.57 13.84 29.70
C GLY A 282 -3.95 13.29 29.36
N TRP A 283 -4.17 12.84 28.12
CA TRP A 283 -5.44 12.27 27.66
C TRP A 283 -5.30 10.78 27.34
N PRO A 284 -6.28 9.94 27.72
CA PRO A 284 -6.21 8.49 27.53
C PRO A 284 -6.41 8.12 26.05
N ILE A 285 -5.32 7.97 25.31
CA ILE A 285 -5.33 7.68 23.87
C ILE A 285 -6.04 6.37 23.55
N ILE A 286 -5.87 5.37 24.42
CA ILE A 286 -6.56 4.08 24.27
C ILE A 286 -8.07 4.28 24.32
N GLN A 287 -8.57 5.12 25.23
CA GLN A 287 -10.01 5.40 25.33
C GLN A 287 -10.53 6.18 24.12
N ALA A 288 -9.77 7.19 23.66
CA ALA A 288 -10.11 7.93 22.44
C ALA A 288 -10.17 7.01 21.21
N THR A 289 -9.19 6.12 21.07
CA THR A 289 -9.12 5.10 20.01
C THR A 289 -10.32 4.15 20.06
N LEU A 290 -10.67 3.64 21.25
CA LEU A 290 -11.83 2.76 21.42
C LEU A 290 -13.14 3.50 21.12
N SER A 291 -13.26 4.77 21.50
CA SER A 291 -14.40 5.63 21.16
C SER A 291 -14.55 5.75 19.64
N ALA A 292 -13.48 6.15 18.95
CA ALA A 292 -13.46 6.30 17.50
C ALA A 292 -13.81 4.98 16.78
N GLN A 293 -13.29 3.84 17.27
CA GLN A 293 -13.64 2.52 16.71
C GLN A 293 -15.12 2.16 16.88
N ARG A 294 -15.73 2.51 18.03
CA ARG A 294 -17.18 2.30 18.26
C ARG A 294 -18.01 3.16 17.33
N THR A 295 -17.66 4.44 17.18
CA THR A 295 -18.30 5.37 16.24
C THR A 295 -18.19 4.85 14.81
N ASN A 296 -17.00 4.41 14.41
CA ASN A 296 -16.76 3.82 13.09
C ASN A 296 -17.63 2.58 12.85
N SER A 297 -17.73 1.70 13.84
CA SER A 297 -18.57 0.50 13.76
C SER A 297 -20.05 0.82 13.63
N TRP A 298 -20.55 1.81 14.38
CA TRP A 298 -21.93 2.28 14.28
C TRP A 298 -22.21 2.92 12.92
N PHE A 299 -21.31 3.79 12.44
CA PHE A 299 -21.43 4.47 11.16
C PHE A 299 -21.53 3.49 9.98
N TYR A 300 -20.68 2.46 9.94
CA TYR A 300 -20.78 1.43 8.91
C TYR A 300 -22.04 0.58 9.00
N TRP A 301 -22.49 0.27 10.22
CA TRP A 301 -23.75 -0.44 10.38
C TRP A 301 -24.92 0.38 9.83
N HIS A 302 -24.90 1.70 10.06
CA HIS A 302 -25.87 2.61 9.49
C HIS A 302 -25.78 2.67 7.95
N LEU A 303 -24.60 2.86 7.36
CA LEU A 303 -24.43 2.84 5.90
C LEU A 303 -24.87 1.52 5.26
N HIS A 304 -24.53 0.38 5.88
CA HIS A 304 -25.00 -0.93 5.46
C HIS A 304 -26.52 -1.02 5.44
N SER A 305 -27.18 -0.49 6.47
CA SER A 305 -28.64 -0.48 6.55
C SER A 305 -29.30 0.35 5.44
N LEU A 306 -28.63 1.40 4.97
CA LEU A 306 -29.14 2.27 3.90
C LEU A 306 -28.98 1.64 2.52
N ASN A 307 -27.86 0.98 2.23
CA ASN A 307 -27.63 0.31 0.96
C ASN A 307 -26.79 -0.98 1.13
N PRO A 308 -27.43 -2.11 1.47
CA PRO A 308 -26.72 -3.35 1.80
C PRO A 308 -26.05 -4.02 0.59
N LEU A 309 -26.40 -3.61 -0.64
CA LEU A 309 -25.78 -4.11 -1.87
C LEU A 309 -24.41 -3.47 -2.09
N VAL A 310 -24.32 -2.15 -1.92
CA VAL A 310 -23.07 -1.37 -2.04
C VAL A 310 -22.16 -1.69 -0.86
N TRP A 311 -22.70 -1.58 0.35
CA TRP A 311 -21.92 -1.72 1.58
C TRP A 311 -21.91 -3.18 2.04
N ASN A 312 -21.43 -4.11 1.22
CA ASN A 312 -21.34 -5.54 1.55
C ASN A 312 -19.89 -6.02 1.60
N ILE A 313 -19.52 -6.80 2.62
CA ILE A 313 -18.16 -7.35 2.76
C ILE A 313 -17.78 -8.20 1.54
N GLY A 314 -18.69 -9.03 1.04
CA GLY A 314 -18.45 -9.89 -0.13
C GLY A 314 -18.17 -9.08 -1.40
N HIS A 315 -18.98 -8.05 -1.67
CA HIS A 315 -18.76 -7.15 -2.81
C HIS A 315 -17.48 -6.34 -2.66
N SER A 316 -17.22 -5.76 -1.49
CA SER A 316 -15.99 -4.99 -1.22
C SER A 316 -14.73 -5.86 -1.32
N THR A 317 -14.81 -7.13 -0.90
CA THR A 317 -13.72 -8.11 -1.04
C THR A 317 -13.49 -8.50 -2.49
N LEU A 318 -14.55 -8.80 -3.24
CA LEU A 318 -14.46 -9.08 -4.66
C LEU A 318 -13.84 -7.88 -5.40
N PHE A 319 -14.29 -6.68 -5.05
CA PHE A 319 -13.82 -5.44 -5.63
C PHE A 319 -12.34 -5.19 -5.35
N PHE A 320 -11.89 -5.39 -4.11
CA PHE A 320 -10.48 -5.33 -3.74
C PHE A 320 -9.61 -6.23 -4.64
N PHE A 321 -10.03 -7.48 -4.87
CA PHE A 321 -9.29 -8.40 -5.73
C PHE A 321 -9.36 -8.01 -7.22
N MET A 322 -10.47 -7.46 -7.70
CA MET A 322 -10.54 -6.93 -9.07
C MET A 322 -9.58 -5.75 -9.26
N LEU A 323 -9.54 -4.84 -8.29
CA LEU A 323 -8.67 -3.66 -8.25
C LEU A 323 -7.16 -3.99 -8.21
N ILE A 324 -6.78 -5.13 -7.63
CA ILE A 324 -5.40 -5.64 -7.67
C ILE A 324 -5.04 -6.12 -9.08
N GLY A 325 -6.01 -6.63 -9.83
CA GLY A 325 -5.83 -7.30 -11.11
C GLY A 325 -5.92 -8.82 -10.98
N LEU A 326 -6.80 -9.39 -11.80
CA LEU A 326 -7.16 -10.81 -11.75
C LEU A 326 -5.95 -11.77 -11.89
N PRO A 327 -4.96 -11.53 -12.78
CA PRO A 327 -3.77 -12.38 -12.85
C PRO A 327 -2.97 -12.44 -11.54
N VAL A 328 -2.74 -11.29 -10.90
CA VAL A 328 -2.00 -11.19 -9.64
C VAL A 328 -2.77 -11.91 -8.53
N CYS A 329 -4.08 -11.73 -8.46
CA CYS A 329 -4.94 -12.41 -7.49
C CYS A 329 -4.92 -13.93 -7.65
N ILE A 330 -5.02 -14.45 -8.88
CA ILE A 330 -4.95 -15.90 -9.15
C ILE A 330 -3.62 -16.45 -8.64
N MET A 331 -2.50 -15.79 -8.96
CA MET A 331 -1.17 -16.24 -8.54
C MET A 331 -1.00 -16.19 -7.01
N PHE A 332 -1.57 -15.17 -6.35
CA PHE A 332 -1.64 -15.11 -4.90
C PHE A 332 -2.42 -16.28 -4.30
N PHE A 333 -3.62 -16.61 -4.82
CA PHE A 333 -4.41 -17.74 -4.33
C PHE A 333 -3.70 -19.08 -4.57
N ILE A 334 -3.01 -19.26 -5.69
CA ILE A 334 -2.18 -20.45 -5.93
C ILE A 334 -1.06 -20.54 -4.88
N SER A 335 -0.39 -19.42 -4.60
CA SER A 335 0.65 -19.33 -3.56
C SER A 335 0.10 -19.72 -2.19
N LEU A 336 -1.11 -19.24 -1.84
CA LEU A 336 -1.80 -19.57 -0.60
C LEU A 336 -2.12 -21.06 -0.49
N ILE A 337 -2.76 -21.64 -1.52
CA ILE A 337 -3.12 -23.07 -1.56
C ILE A 337 -1.87 -23.95 -1.41
N ARG A 338 -0.78 -23.59 -2.10
CA ARG A 338 0.48 -24.34 -1.97
C ARG A 338 1.08 -24.18 -0.59
N SER A 339 1.11 -22.97 -0.03
CA SER A 339 1.66 -22.72 1.30
C SER A 339 0.89 -23.50 2.39
N LEU A 340 -0.43 -23.64 2.25
CA LEU A 340 -1.24 -24.49 3.13
C LEU A 340 -0.83 -25.98 3.05
N ARG A 341 -0.55 -26.50 1.85
CA ARG A 341 -0.09 -27.90 1.68
C ARG A 341 1.29 -28.14 2.29
N TYR A 342 2.16 -27.13 2.27
CA TYR A 342 3.54 -27.22 2.76
C TYR A 342 3.73 -26.61 4.15
N PHE A 343 2.65 -26.34 4.89
CA PHE A 343 2.71 -25.61 6.16
C PHE A 343 3.63 -26.28 7.19
N PHE A 344 3.59 -27.61 7.26
CA PHE A 344 4.39 -28.39 8.21
C PHE A 344 5.85 -28.63 7.77
N HIS A 345 6.27 -28.13 6.61
CA HIS A 345 7.62 -28.35 6.07
C HIS A 345 8.58 -27.17 6.28
N GLU A 346 8.31 -26.30 7.28
CA GLU A 346 9.21 -25.23 7.76
C GLU A 346 9.86 -24.37 6.65
N HIS A 347 9.09 -23.97 5.64
CA HIS A 347 9.58 -23.03 4.63
C HIS A 347 9.23 -21.60 5.00
N GLU A 348 10.26 -20.74 5.17
CA GLU A 348 10.12 -19.28 5.44
C GLU A 348 9.10 -18.61 4.52
N ASN A 349 9.08 -19.01 3.24
CA ASN A 349 8.13 -18.52 2.22
C ASN A 349 6.68 -18.88 2.54
N SER A 350 6.42 -20.11 3.00
CA SER A 350 5.08 -20.56 3.36
C SER A 350 4.60 -19.84 4.62
N THR A 351 5.49 -19.66 5.61
CA THR A 351 5.20 -18.89 6.83
C THR A 351 4.87 -17.44 6.51
N PHE A 352 5.62 -16.81 5.60
CA PHE A 352 5.34 -15.45 5.13
C PHE A 352 3.96 -15.35 4.49
N VAL A 353 3.62 -16.26 3.56
CA VAL A 353 2.31 -16.28 2.88
C VAL A 353 1.15 -16.47 3.85
N LEU A 354 1.29 -17.39 4.80
CA LEU A 354 0.21 -17.71 5.75
C LEU A 354 0.05 -16.63 6.82
N SER A 355 1.15 -16.03 7.30
CA SER A 355 1.08 -14.88 8.21
C SER A 355 0.36 -13.70 7.57
N PHE A 356 0.64 -13.41 6.31
CA PHE A 356 -0.11 -12.40 5.55
C PHE A 356 -1.56 -12.79 5.31
N ALA A 357 -1.86 -14.05 5.00
CA ALA A 357 -3.24 -14.49 4.80
C ALA A 357 -4.09 -14.28 6.08
N ALA A 358 -3.50 -14.49 7.25
CA ALA A 358 -4.13 -14.15 8.53
C ALA A 358 -4.39 -12.64 8.66
N VAL A 359 -3.41 -11.80 8.32
CA VAL A 359 -3.56 -10.33 8.30
C VAL A 359 -4.65 -9.88 7.34
N LEU A 360 -4.67 -10.42 6.13
CA LEU A 360 -5.69 -10.12 5.13
C LEU A 360 -7.06 -10.53 5.63
N SER A 361 -7.19 -11.69 6.28
CA SER A 361 -8.46 -12.17 6.84
C SER A 361 -8.96 -11.26 7.95
N ILE A 362 -8.08 -10.85 8.88
CA ILE A 362 -8.39 -9.87 9.92
C ILE A 362 -8.79 -8.54 9.29
N THR A 363 -8.03 -8.07 8.31
CA THR A 363 -8.33 -6.82 7.60
C THR A 363 -9.70 -6.87 6.93
N ILE A 364 -10.05 -7.98 6.27
CA ILE A 364 -11.39 -8.21 5.68
C ILE A 364 -12.48 -8.09 6.76
N LEU A 365 -12.28 -8.71 7.92
CA LEU A 365 -13.26 -8.69 9.01
C LEU A 365 -13.41 -7.32 9.66
N PHE A 366 -12.33 -6.54 9.78
CA PHE A 366 -12.31 -5.25 10.49
C PHE A 366 -12.60 -4.06 9.57
N ALA A 367 -12.02 -4.01 8.37
CA ALA A 367 -12.26 -2.94 7.40
C ALA A 367 -13.67 -3.04 6.78
N LYS A 368 -14.30 -4.22 6.87
CA LYS A 368 -15.68 -4.51 6.45
C LYS A 368 -15.99 -3.97 5.05
N LEU A 369 -16.59 -2.78 4.99
CA LEU A 369 -17.27 -2.26 3.82
C LEU A 369 -16.36 -1.34 2.98
N GLU A 370 -15.30 -0.77 3.57
CA GLU A 370 -14.27 0.01 2.86
C GLU A 370 -13.03 -0.80 2.49
N LEU A 371 -13.12 -2.12 2.55
CA LEU A 371 -11.99 -3.02 2.35
C LEU A 371 -11.19 -2.69 1.08
N ALA A 372 -11.86 -2.45 -0.04
CA ALA A 372 -11.21 -2.12 -1.31
C ALA A 372 -10.29 -0.89 -1.26
N ARG A 373 -10.64 0.10 -0.44
CA ARG A 373 -9.84 1.31 -0.23
C ARG A 373 -8.79 1.09 0.86
N VAL A 374 -9.24 0.65 2.03
CA VAL A 374 -8.42 0.60 3.24
C VAL A 374 -7.40 -0.54 3.20
N ALA A 375 -7.65 -1.65 2.52
CA ALA A 375 -6.67 -2.73 2.37
C ALA A 375 -5.64 -2.48 1.26
N SER A 376 -5.68 -1.33 0.58
CA SER A 376 -4.72 -1.01 -0.49
C SER A 376 -3.26 -1.07 -0.01
N PHE A 377 -2.99 -0.84 1.28
CA PHE A 377 -1.65 -1.00 1.87
C PHE A 377 -1.13 -2.44 1.88
N LEU A 378 -1.99 -3.45 1.75
CA LEU A 378 -1.62 -4.88 1.69
C LEU A 378 -1.25 -5.34 0.28
N ILE A 379 -1.62 -4.56 -0.74
CA ILE A 379 -1.37 -4.86 -2.16
C ILE A 379 0.11 -5.13 -2.45
N PRO A 380 1.09 -4.33 -1.97
CA PRO A 380 2.51 -4.63 -2.07
C PRO A 380 2.83 -6.09 -1.73
N ILE A 381 2.31 -6.62 -0.62
CA ILE A 381 2.65 -7.97 -0.13
C ILE A 381 2.02 -9.06 -1.02
N ILE A 382 0.80 -8.84 -1.51
CA ILE A 382 0.14 -9.73 -2.48
C ILE A 382 0.99 -9.87 -3.74
N VAL A 383 1.54 -8.74 -4.22
CA VAL A 383 2.39 -8.70 -5.40
C VAL A 383 3.68 -9.47 -5.21
N ILE A 384 4.31 -9.35 -4.03
CA ILE A 384 5.49 -10.13 -3.67
C ILE A 384 5.20 -11.63 -3.79
N MET A 385 4.07 -12.08 -3.22
CA MET A 385 3.67 -13.49 -3.22
C MET A 385 3.33 -14.01 -4.61
N ALA A 386 2.58 -13.23 -5.38
CA ALA A 386 2.27 -13.54 -6.77
C ALA A 386 3.54 -13.65 -7.61
N SER A 387 4.48 -12.72 -7.44
CA SER A 387 5.79 -12.75 -8.12
C SER A 387 6.59 -14.01 -7.79
N GLY A 388 6.63 -14.39 -6.51
CA GLY A 388 7.31 -15.60 -6.06
C GLY A 388 6.71 -16.87 -6.66
N GLU A 389 5.39 -16.89 -6.85
CA GLU A 389 4.70 -18.02 -7.45
C GLU A 389 4.92 -18.10 -8.97
N ILE A 390 4.90 -16.97 -9.68
CA ILE A 390 5.22 -16.89 -11.11
C ILE A 390 6.64 -17.43 -11.38
N MET A 391 7.62 -17.08 -10.54
CA MET A 391 9.01 -17.47 -10.74
C MET A 391 9.27 -18.97 -10.54
N LYS A 392 8.37 -19.72 -9.89
CA LYS A 392 8.52 -21.18 -9.73
C LYS A 392 8.24 -21.96 -11.02
N TRP A 393 7.68 -21.33 -12.04
CA TRP A 393 7.27 -22.02 -13.27
C TRP A 393 8.51 -22.24 -14.17
N LYS A 394 8.95 -23.51 -14.25
CA LYS A 394 10.27 -23.96 -14.73
C LYS A 394 10.68 -23.61 -16.17
N ASN A 395 9.81 -23.01 -16.98
CA ASN A 395 10.11 -22.80 -18.40
C ASN A 395 10.88 -21.47 -18.60
N GLU A 396 12.18 -21.46 -18.28
CA GLU A 396 13.04 -20.25 -18.32
C GLU A 396 13.04 -19.57 -19.70
N ASN A 397 12.98 -20.35 -20.80
CA ASN A 397 12.94 -19.81 -22.17
C ASN A 397 11.66 -19.03 -22.49
N ASN A 398 10.58 -19.27 -21.74
CA ASN A 398 9.30 -18.56 -21.90
C ASN A 398 9.01 -17.60 -20.74
N LEU A 399 9.92 -17.42 -19.79
CA LEU A 399 9.67 -16.59 -18.61
C LEU A 399 9.39 -15.14 -19.00
N VAL A 400 10.24 -14.55 -19.84
CA VAL A 400 10.08 -13.16 -20.32
C VAL A 400 8.77 -13.02 -21.11
N THR A 401 8.44 -13.99 -21.95
CA THR A 401 7.20 -14.00 -22.73
C THR A 401 5.96 -14.10 -21.85
N ASN A 402 5.97 -15.01 -20.87
CA ASN A 402 4.88 -15.20 -19.91
C ASN A 402 4.69 -13.98 -19.02
N LEU A 403 5.80 -13.35 -18.61
CA LEU A 403 5.78 -12.09 -17.86
C LEU A 403 5.21 -10.96 -18.69
N THR A 404 5.61 -10.86 -19.96
CA THR A 404 5.09 -9.86 -20.89
C THR A 404 3.58 -10.05 -21.10
N LEU A 405 3.12 -11.29 -21.30
CA LEU A 405 1.70 -11.60 -21.41
C LEU A 405 0.93 -11.27 -20.14
N LEU A 406 1.51 -11.50 -18.96
CA LEU A 406 0.87 -11.17 -17.68
C LEU A 406 0.79 -9.65 -17.47
N ILE A 407 1.84 -8.91 -17.85
CA ILE A 407 1.83 -7.44 -17.83
C ILE A 407 0.80 -6.90 -18.83
N ILE A 408 0.71 -7.46 -20.03
CA ILE A 408 -0.31 -7.08 -21.03
C ILE A 408 -1.72 -7.40 -20.51
N ALA A 409 -1.93 -8.57 -19.90
CA ALA A 409 -3.21 -8.92 -19.32
C ALA A 409 -3.58 -7.95 -18.18
N GLN A 410 -2.63 -7.64 -17.30
CA GLN A 410 -2.81 -6.64 -16.24
C GLN A 410 -3.14 -5.26 -16.81
N PHE A 411 -2.49 -4.88 -17.91
CA PHE A 411 -2.72 -3.63 -18.62
C PHE A 411 -4.11 -3.57 -19.26
N ILE A 412 -4.57 -4.66 -19.89
CA ILE A 412 -5.93 -4.74 -20.45
C ILE A 412 -6.95 -4.63 -19.33
N VAL A 413 -6.73 -5.33 -18.21
CA VAL A 413 -7.59 -5.23 -17.03
C VAL A 413 -7.61 -3.78 -16.53
N PHE A 414 -6.46 -3.12 -16.44
CA PHE A 414 -6.38 -1.70 -16.10
C PHE A 414 -7.22 -0.82 -17.03
N LEU A 415 -7.08 -0.97 -18.35
CA LEU A 415 -7.84 -0.17 -19.32
C LEU A 415 -9.35 -0.39 -19.18
N VAL A 416 -9.78 -1.63 -19.01
CA VAL A 416 -11.19 -1.97 -18.73
C VAL A 416 -11.64 -1.26 -17.46
N HIS A 417 -10.83 -1.29 -16.39
CA HIS A 417 -11.22 -0.66 -15.14
C HIS A 417 -11.38 0.86 -15.28
N VAL A 418 -10.40 1.51 -15.92
CA VAL A 418 -10.42 2.96 -16.18
C VAL A 418 -11.64 3.35 -17.02
N SER A 419 -12.02 2.52 -18.00
CA SER A 419 -13.20 2.78 -18.84
C SER A 419 -14.54 2.68 -18.10
N GLN A 420 -14.57 2.05 -16.92
CA GLN A 420 -15.78 1.79 -16.14
C GLN A 420 -15.76 2.50 -14.77
N VAL A 421 -14.92 3.53 -14.60
CA VAL A 421 -14.75 4.28 -13.34
C VAL A 421 -16.07 4.76 -12.73
N ASP A 422 -17.00 5.26 -13.54
CA ASP A 422 -18.29 5.76 -13.05
C ASP A 422 -19.15 4.62 -12.47
N LEU A 423 -19.16 3.46 -13.13
CA LEU A 423 -19.87 2.26 -12.65
C LEU A 423 -19.26 1.80 -11.31
N TYR A 424 -17.95 1.77 -11.22
CA TYR A 424 -17.28 1.36 -9.99
C TYR A 424 -17.47 2.36 -8.86
N SER A 425 -17.47 3.66 -9.16
CA SER A 425 -17.77 4.71 -8.20
C SER A 425 -19.17 4.52 -7.61
N TYR A 426 -20.15 4.23 -8.47
CA TYR A 426 -21.50 3.90 -8.05
C TYR A 426 -21.55 2.63 -7.18
N MET A 427 -20.84 1.57 -7.57
CA MET A 427 -20.78 0.32 -6.80
C MET A 427 -20.10 0.47 -5.45
N LEU A 428 -19.15 1.39 -5.32
CA LEU A 428 -18.42 1.66 -4.09
C LEU A 428 -19.11 2.67 -3.18
N GLY A 429 -20.07 3.43 -3.71
CA GLY A 429 -20.72 4.51 -2.97
C GLY A 429 -19.81 5.71 -2.71
N TYR A 430 -18.67 5.81 -3.42
CA TYR A 430 -17.76 6.95 -3.39
C TYR A 430 -17.06 7.11 -4.75
N PRO A 431 -16.63 8.33 -5.11
CA PRO A 431 -16.00 8.58 -6.40
C PRO A 431 -14.61 7.92 -6.52
N ILE A 432 -14.38 7.19 -7.61
CA ILE A 432 -13.07 6.68 -8.04
C ILE A 432 -12.52 7.63 -9.10
N VAL A 433 -11.20 7.83 -9.10
CA VAL A 433 -10.54 8.81 -9.98
C VAL A 433 -10.25 8.24 -11.36
#